data_AF-A0A1L5NM27-F1
#
_entry.id   AF-A0A1L5NM27-F1
#
_cell.length_a   1.000
_cell.length_b   1.000
_cell.length_c   1.000
_cell.angle_alpha   90.00
_cell.angle_beta   90.00
_cell.angle_gamma   90.00
#
_symmetry.space_group_name_H-M   'P 1'
#
loop_
_entity.id
_entity.type
_entity.pdbx_description
1 polymer ?
#
loop_
_entity_poly.entity_id
_entity_poly.type
_entity_poly.pdbx_seq_one_letter_code
_entity_poly.pdbx_strand_id
1 'polypeptide(L)'
;MFVDACAIIALLSEEPEAERVSEAIASTKGPMTSPIAVLEAALGLARPDKFNISVQAVEPLLLEFLDERGVEIRELPPAMETTRLALSAAHRYRSGRHGLNLGDCLHYACAKYYDVPILATDDEFRQTDVETLP
;
A
#
# COMPACT_ATOMS: atom_id res chain seq x y z
N MET A 1 -0.88 11.05 1.66
CA MET A 1 -0.12 9.83 2.00
C MET A 1 -0.37 8.78 0.93
N PHE A 2 0.54 7.85 0.73
CA PHE A 2 0.34 6.62 -0.03
C PHE A 2 -0.15 5.52 0.93
N VAL A 3 -1.31 4.91 0.67
CA VAL A 3 -1.89 3.82 1.44
C VAL A 3 -1.43 2.50 0.82
N ASP A 4 -0.63 1.76 1.59
CA ASP A 4 -0.06 0.48 1.17
C ASP A 4 -1.10 -0.66 1.14
N ALA A 5 -0.80 -1.72 0.40
CA ALA A 5 -1.65 -2.91 0.34
C ALA A 5 -1.86 -3.55 1.72
N CYS A 6 -0.82 -3.62 2.57
CA CYS A 6 -0.97 -4.20 3.91
C CYS A 6 -1.94 -3.39 4.79
N ALA A 7 -1.91 -2.06 4.70
CA ALA A 7 -2.84 -1.18 5.41
C ALA A 7 -4.29 -1.39 4.94
N ILE A 8 -4.50 -1.53 3.63
CA ILE A 8 -5.82 -1.83 3.07
C ILE A 8 -6.33 -3.19 3.56
N ILE A 9 -5.50 -4.23 3.51
CA ILE A 9 -5.85 -5.59 3.95
C ILE A 9 -6.22 -5.58 5.43
N ALA A 10 -5.39 -4.93 6.26
CA ALA A 10 -5.60 -4.87 7.70
C ALA A 10 -6.91 -4.19 8.06
N LEU A 11 -7.23 -3.08 7.40
CA LEU A 11 -8.48 -2.35 7.65
C LEU A 11 -9.71 -3.13 7.19
N LEU A 12 -9.68 -3.76 6.01
CA LEU A 12 -10.81 -4.55 5.49
C LEU A 12 -11.00 -5.89 6.20
N SER A 13 -9.93 -6.48 6.73
CA SER A 13 -9.97 -7.78 7.43
C SER A 13 -10.09 -7.65 8.95
N GLU A 14 -10.34 -6.44 9.46
CA GLU A 14 -10.43 -6.14 10.90
C GLU A 14 -9.22 -6.66 11.69
N GLU A 15 -8.02 -6.49 11.14
CA GLU A 15 -6.77 -6.84 11.82
C GLU A 15 -6.51 -5.91 13.02
N PRO A 16 -5.63 -6.29 13.97
CA PRO A 16 -5.33 -5.46 15.14
C PRO A 16 -4.96 -4.00 14.82
N GLU A 17 -4.37 -3.76 13.66
CA GLU A 17 -3.93 -2.45 13.18
C GLU A 17 -5.07 -1.62 12.55
N ALA A 18 -6.26 -2.18 12.35
CA ALA A 18 -7.35 -1.55 11.61
C ALA A 18 -7.76 -0.18 12.18
N GLU A 19 -7.93 -0.06 13.50
CA GLU A 19 -8.32 1.20 14.15
C GLU A 19 -7.30 2.31 13.88
N ARG A 20 -6.01 1.99 14.08
CA ARG A 20 -4.88 2.88 13.83
C ARG A 20 -4.81 3.33 12.36
N VAL A 21 -4.92 2.39 11.42
CA VAL A 21 -4.92 2.68 9.98
C VAL A 21 -6.12 3.58 9.61
N SER A 22 -7.30 3.30 10.16
CA SER A 22 -8.52 4.08 9.94
C SER A 22 -8.35 5.54 10.39
N GLU A 23 -7.77 5.77 11.57
CA GLU A 23 -7.50 7.11 12.10
C GLU A 23 -6.46 7.88 11.25
N ALA A 24 -5.41 7.19 10.80
CA ALA A 24 -4.38 7.79 9.94
C ALA A 24 -4.98 8.28 8.61
N ILE A 25 -5.82 7.46 7.97
CA ILE A 25 -6.52 7.84 6.72
C ILE A 25 -7.46 9.02 6.98
N ALA A 26 -8.26 8.98 8.04
CA ALA A 26 -9.24 10.04 8.35
C ALA A 26 -8.60 11.40 8.69
N SER A 27 -7.39 11.40 9.26
CA SER A 27 -6.67 12.60 9.67
C SER A 27 -5.85 13.26 8.54
N THR A 28 -5.73 12.60 7.38
CA THR A 28 -4.90 13.09 6.26
C THR A 28 -5.73 13.55 5.08
N LYS A 29 -5.35 14.69 4.49
CA LYS A 29 -5.98 15.19 3.27
C LYS A 29 -5.41 14.47 2.04
N GLY A 30 -6.29 13.92 1.21
CA GLY A 30 -5.93 13.24 -0.03
C GLY A 30 -5.08 11.99 0.17
N PRO A 31 -5.57 10.97 0.92
CA PRO A 31 -4.95 9.66 0.88
C PRO A 31 -5.06 9.11 -0.55
N MET A 32 -4.01 8.42 -1.00
CA MET A 32 -4.00 7.84 -2.34
C MET A 32 -3.32 6.48 -2.33
N THR A 33 -3.60 5.66 -3.32
CA THR A 33 -2.96 4.36 -3.54
C THR A 33 -2.66 4.18 -5.03
N SER A 34 -2.12 3.03 -5.42
CA SER A 34 -1.83 2.70 -6.83
C SER A 34 -2.57 1.43 -7.28
N PRO A 35 -2.76 1.23 -8.59
CA PRO A 35 -3.29 -0.03 -9.14
C PRO A 35 -2.52 -1.27 -8.69
N ILE A 36 -1.22 -1.15 -8.40
CA ILE A 36 -0.39 -2.27 -7.90
C ILE A 36 -0.79 -2.64 -6.47
N ALA A 37 -0.91 -1.64 -5.58
CA ALA A 37 -1.34 -1.85 -4.20
C ALA A 37 -2.78 -2.38 -4.14
N VAL A 38 -3.67 -1.92 -5.04
CA VAL A 38 -5.04 -2.44 -5.17
C VAL A 38 -5.02 -3.92 -5.57
N LEU A 39 -4.22 -4.30 -6.56
CA LEU A 39 -4.08 -5.70 -6.96
C LEU A 39 -3.53 -6.56 -5.82
N GLU A 40 -2.51 -6.08 -5.11
CA GLU A 40 -1.91 -6.79 -4.00
C GLU A 40 -2.89 -6.95 -2.83
N ALA A 41 -3.63 -5.90 -2.50
CA ALA A 41 -4.69 -5.96 -1.49
C ALA A 41 -5.79 -6.97 -1.88
N ALA A 42 -6.24 -6.96 -3.14
CA ALA A 42 -7.25 -7.89 -3.63
C ALA A 42 -6.76 -9.36 -3.54
N LEU A 43 -5.50 -9.61 -3.90
CA LEU A 43 -4.88 -10.93 -3.77
C LEU A 43 -4.71 -11.36 -2.31
N GLY A 44 -4.39 -10.43 -1.41
CA GLY A 44 -4.29 -10.67 0.02
C GLY A 44 -5.63 -11.02 0.64
N LEU A 45 -6.67 -10.23 0.37
CA LEU A 45 -8.03 -10.42 0.88
C LEU A 45 -8.68 -11.72 0.36
N ALA A 46 -8.34 -12.16 -0.85
CA ALA A 46 -8.85 -13.40 -1.44
C ALA A 46 -8.28 -14.68 -0.78
N ARG A 47 -7.28 -14.57 0.11
CA ARG A 47 -6.65 -15.75 0.73
C ARG A 47 -7.60 -16.49 1.68
N PRO A 48 -7.39 -17.82 1.89
CA PRO A 48 -8.25 -18.62 2.77
C PRO A 48 -8.32 -18.16 4.23
N ASP A 49 -7.26 -17.50 4.72
CA ASP A 49 -7.16 -16.95 6.07
C ASP A 49 -7.73 -15.52 6.19
N LYS A 50 -8.25 -14.97 5.10
CA LYS A 50 -8.92 -13.67 5.02
C LYS A 50 -10.39 -13.86 4.63
N PHE A 51 -10.85 -13.31 3.51
CA PHE A 51 -12.25 -13.44 3.10
C PHE A 51 -12.58 -14.79 2.47
N ASN A 52 -11.57 -15.55 1.99
CA ASN A 52 -11.76 -16.84 1.35
C ASN A 52 -12.78 -16.81 0.19
N ILE A 53 -12.71 -15.76 -0.63
CA ILE A 53 -13.53 -15.55 -1.84
C ILE A 53 -12.62 -15.25 -3.03
N SER A 54 -13.16 -15.33 -4.26
CA SER A 54 -12.37 -15.02 -5.46
C SER A 54 -12.01 -13.54 -5.55
N VAL A 55 -10.92 -13.21 -6.24
CA VAL A 55 -10.52 -11.82 -6.53
C VAL A 55 -11.65 -11.04 -7.19
N GLN A 56 -12.41 -11.67 -8.10
CA GLN A 56 -13.58 -11.05 -8.74
C GLN A 56 -14.68 -10.66 -7.73
N ALA A 57 -14.83 -11.41 -6.63
CA ALA A 57 -15.77 -11.07 -5.57
C ALA A 57 -15.20 -10.02 -4.60
N VAL A 58 -13.88 -9.96 -4.42
CA VAL A 58 -13.20 -8.92 -3.62
C VAL A 58 -13.25 -7.55 -4.30
N GLU A 59 -13.07 -7.50 -5.62
CA GLU A 59 -12.97 -6.26 -6.41
C GLU A 59 -14.04 -5.21 -6.06
N PRO A 60 -15.35 -5.48 -6.12
CA PRO A 60 -16.35 -4.47 -5.80
C PRO A 60 -16.29 -3.99 -4.34
N LEU A 61 -16.02 -4.89 -3.38
CA LEU A 61 -15.90 -4.53 -1.95
C LEU A 61 -14.71 -3.61 -1.71
N LEU A 62 -13.59 -3.91 -2.36
CA LEU A 62 -12.37 -3.12 -2.25
C LEU A 62 -12.54 -1.73 -2.88
N LEU A 63 -13.13 -1.65 -4.07
CA LEU A 63 -13.33 -0.37 -4.76
C LEU A 63 -14.34 0.53 -4.04
N GLU A 64 -15.45 -0.04 -3.56
CA GLU A 64 -16.44 0.67 -2.74
C GLU A 64 -15.78 1.21 -1.46
N PHE A 65 -15.01 0.39 -0.76
CA PHE A 65 -14.27 0.80 0.43
C PHE A 65 -13.29 1.95 0.17
N LEU A 66 -12.52 1.90 -0.92
CA LEU A 66 -11.57 2.98 -1.26
C LEU A 66 -12.31 4.29 -1.55
N ASP A 67 -13.45 4.23 -2.25
CA ASP A 67 -14.30 5.40 -2.54
C ASP A 67 -14.88 6.01 -1.25
N GLU A 68 -15.47 5.18 -0.37
CA GLU A 68 -16.03 5.62 0.91
C GLU A 68 -14.99 6.28 1.82
N ARG A 69 -13.74 5.82 1.77
CA ARG A 69 -12.61 6.37 2.53
C ARG A 69 -11.92 7.55 1.84
N GLY A 70 -12.33 7.90 0.62
CA GLY A 70 -11.73 8.96 -0.18
C GLY A 70 -10.27 8.67 -0.57
N VAL A 71 -9.88 7.40 -0.66
CA VAL A 71 -8.55 6.96 -1.08
C VAL A 71 -8.49 6.92 -2.61
N GLU A 72 -7.81 7.89 -3.20
CA GLU A 72 -7.72 8.02 -4.65
C GLU A 72 -6.77 6.98 -5.25
N ILE A 73 -7.22 6.18 -6.22
CA ILE A 73 -6.33 5.33 -7.03
C ILE A 73 -5.64 6.22 -8.07
N ARG A 74 -4.34 6.49 -7.91
CA ARG A 74 -3.56 7.26 -8.88
C ARG A 74 -2.72 6.39 -9.80
N GLU A 75 -2.38 6.97 -10.94
CA GLU A 75 -1.46 6.35 -11.89
C GLU A 75 -0.11 5.99 -11.26
N LEU A 76 0.57 5.02 -11.85
CA LEU A 76 1.99 4.84 -11.58
C LEU A 76 2.75 6.06 -12.09
N PRO A 77 3.91 6.41 -11.47
CA PRO A 77 4.82 7.36 -12.08
C PRO A 77 5.16 6.98 -13.52
N PRO A 78 5.61 7.94 -14.36
CA PRO A 78 6.10 7.63 -15.70
C PRO A 78 7.05 6.44 -15.71
N ALA A 79 7.00 5.62 -16.76
CA ALA A 79 7.66 4.31 -16.77
C ALA A 79 9.15 4.37 -16.41
N MET A 80 9.86 5.40 -16.85
CA MET A 80 11.29 5.59 -16.56
C MET A 80 11.53 5.91 -15.07
N GLU A 81 10.70 6.78 -14.48
CA GLU A 81 10.76 7.19 -13.08
C GLU A 81 10.41 6.03 -12.16
N THR A 82 9.35 5.28 -12.48
CA THR A 82 9.00 4.04 -11.78
C THR A 82 10.17 3.07 -11.81
N THR A 83 10.78 2.84 -12.98
CA THR A 83 11.94 1.96 -13.13
C THR A 83 13.12 2.43 -12.27
N ARG A 84 13.48 3.71 -12.34
CA ARG A 84 14.62 4.29 -11.61
C ARG A 84 14.42 4.20 -10.10
N LEU A 85 13.24 4.56 -9.61
CA LEU A 85 12.94 4.59 -8.17
C LEU A 85 12.82 3.18 -7.60
N ALA A 86 12.15 2.27 -8.30
CA ALA A 86 12.01 0.89 -7.84
C ALA A 86 13.37 0.15 -7.82
N LEU A 87 14.23 0.35 -8.82
CA LEU A 87 15.59 -0.20 -8.82
C LEU A 87 16.45 0.41 -7.70
N SER A 88 16.30 1.71 -7.43
CA SER A 88 16.97 2.36 -6.31
C SER A 88 16.51 1.76 -4.96
N ALA A 89 15.21 1.54 -4.79
CA ALA A 89 14.65 0.89 -3.61
C ALA A 89 15.19 -0.54 -3.46
N ALA A 90 15.19 -1.33 -4.53
CA ALA A 90 15.69 -2.69 -4.54
C ALA A 90 17.19 -2.75 -4.19
N HIS A 91 17.99 -1.81 -4.69
CA HIS A 91 19.41 -1.76 -4.38
C HIS A 91 19.68 -1.40 -2.90
N ARG A 92 18.93 -0.44 -2.35
CA ARG A 92 19.20 0.10 -1.01
C ARG A 92 18.51 -0.67 0.12
N TYR A 93 17.32 -1.23 -0.13
CA TYR A 93 16.39 -1.62 0.93
C TYR A 93 15.85 -3.04 0.83
N ARG A 94 16.22 -3.82 -0.20
CA ARG A 94 15.73 -5.20 -0.38
C ARG A 94 16.44 -6.24 0.49
N SER A 95 17.53 -5.86 1.15
CA SER A 95 18.38 -6.79 1.91
C SER A 95 17.92 -6.93 3.35
N GLY A 96 18.02 -8.15 3.90
CA GLY A 96 17.71 -8.44 5.31
C GLY A 96 16.33 -9.06 5.52
N ARG A 97 16.00 -9.32 6.79
CA ARG A 97 14.74 -10.01 7.18
C ARG A 97 13.48 -9.18 6.87
N HIS A 98 13.60 -7.86 6.93
CA HIS A 98 12.52 -6.89 6.68
C HIS A 98 12.83 -6.05 5.44
N GLY A 99 13.56 -6.63 4.48
CA GLY A 99 13.86 -5.95 3.23
C GLY A 99 12.60 -5.86 2.36
N LEU A 100 12.49 -4.78 1.60
CA LEU A 100 11.38 -4.55 0.69
C LEU A 100 11.19 -5.73 -0.28
N ASN A 101 9.96 -6.16 -0.50
CA ASN A 101 9.62 -7.15 -1.50
C ASN A 101 9.52 -6.51 -2.91
N LEU A 102 8.99 -7.24 -3.91
CA LEU A 102 8.83 -6.67 -5.27
C LEU A 102 7.75 -5.59 -5.33
N GLY A 103 6.59 -5.82 -4.72
CA GLY A 103 5.48 -4.86 -4.59
C GLY A 103 5.93 -3.63 -3.82
N ASP A 104 6.59 -3.80 -2.68
CA ASP A 104 7.05 -2.68 -1.84
C ASP A 104 8.02 -1.75 -2.58
N CYS A 105 8.84 -2.27 -3.49
CA CYS A 105 9.71 -1.43 -4.31
C CYS A 105 8.90 -0.53 -5.25
N LEU A 106 7.74 -0.99 -5.74
CA LEU A 106 6.81 -0.22 -6.57
C LEU A 106 5.99 0.75 -5.72
N HIS A 107 5.57 0.35 -4.52
CA HIS A 107 4.89 1.23 -3.56
C HIS A 107 5.80 2.37 -3.11
N TYR A 108 7.05 2.06 -2.76
CA TYR A 108 8.10 3.03 -2.51
C TYR A 108 8.27 3.98 -3.69
N ALA A 109 8.31 3.48 -4.93
CA ALA A 109 8.46 4.33 -6.11
C ALA A 109 7.30 5.33 -6.26
N CYS A 110 6.06 4.89 -6.01
CA CYS A 110 4.89 5.76 -6.02
C CYS A 110 4.98 6.84 -4.94
N ALA A 111 5.22 6.45 -3.69
CA ALA A 111 5.29 7.38 -2.58
C ALA A 111 6.42 8.40 -2.76
N LYS A 112 7.59 7.95 -3.22
CA LYS A 112 8.75 8.81 -3.48
C LYS A 112 8.49 9.79 -4.64
N TYR A 113 7.80 9.34 -5.69
CA TYR A 113 7.48 10.19 -6.83
C TYR A 113 6.43 11.26 -6.50
N TYR A 114 5.39 10.88 -5.78
CA TYR A 114 4.33 11.80 -5.35
C TYR A 114 4.71 12.66 -4.14
N ASP A 115 5.90 12.44 -3.58
CA ASP A 115 6.42 13.13 -2.40
C ASP A 115 5.44 13.07 -1.20
N VAL A 116 4.96 11.85 -0.93
CA VAL A 116 4.02 11.58 0.15
C VAL A 116 4.56 10.50 1.08
N PRO A 117 4.19 10.54 2.38
CA PRO A 117 4.54 9.47 3.30
C PRO A 117 3.74 8.20 3.01
N ILE A 118 4.23 7.02 3.41
CA ILE A 118 3.57 5.71 3.27
C ILE A 118 2.87 5.32 4.56
N LEU A 119 1.61 4.91 4.50
CA LEU A 119 0.91 4.24 5.58
C LEU A 119 0.97 2.72 5.37
N ALA A 120 1.64 2.02 6.30
CA ALA A 120 1.83 0.56 6.29
C ALA A 120 1.58 -0.02 7.69
N THR A 121 1.26 -1.32 7.77
CA THR A 121 1.17 -2.03 9.05
C THR A 121 2.51 -2.49 9.58
N ASP A 122 3.44 -2.77 8.66
CA ASP A 122 4.69 -3.45 8.96
C ASP A 122 5.88 -2.49 8.94
N ASP A 123 6.98 -2.94 9.55
CA ASP A 123 8.21 -2.17 9.68
C ASP A 123 9.06 -2.10 8.39
N GLU A 124 8.53 -2.60 7.27
CA GLU A 124 9.25 -2.77 5.99
C GLU A 124 9.78 -1.42 5.45
N PHE A 125 9.00 -0.35 5.59
CA PHE A 125 9.37 0.98 5.11
C PHE A 125 10.17 1.80 6.12
N ARG A 126 10.28 1.38 7.40
CA ARG A 126 10.97 2.13 8.47
C ARG A 126 12.46 2.34 8.21
N GLN A 127 13.08 1.46 7.43
CA GLN A 127 14.51 1.56 7.07
C GLN A 127 14.75 2.32 5.76
N THR A 128 13.69 2.86 5.16
CA THR A 128 13.76 3.64 3.92
C THR A 128 13.91 5.13 4.21
N ASP A 129 14.12 5.92 3.16
CA ASP A 129 14.15 7.39 3.22
C ASP A 129 12.80 8.02 2.82
N VAL A 130 11.72 7.24 2.88
CA VAL A 130 10.33 7.72 2.77
C VAL A 130 9.75 7.73 4.18
N GLU A 131 9.11 8.83 4.55
CA GLU A 131 8.41 8.92 5.82
C GLU A 131 7.31 7.85 5.90
N THR A 132 7.33 7.05 6.97
CA THR A 132 6.33 6.01 7.21
C THR A 132 5.40 6.49 8.32
N LEU A 133 4.10 6.54 8.04
CA LEU A 133 3.08 6.87 9.02
C LEU A 133 2.74 5.63 9.85
N PRO A 134 2.57 5.81 11.17
CA PRO A 134 1.97 4.82 12.03
C PRO A 134 0.45 4.87 11.87
#